data_AF-A0A7T5JH90-F1
#
_entry.id   AF-A0A7T5JH90-F1
#
_cell.length_a   1.000
_cell.length_b   1.000
_cell.length_c   1.000
_cell.angle_alpha   90.00
_cell.angle_beta   90.00
_cell.angle_gamma   90.00
#
_symmetry.space_group_name_H-M   'P 1'
#
loop_
_entity.id
_entity.type
_entity.pdbx_description
1 polymer ?
#
loop_
_entity_poly.entity_id
_entity_poly.type
_entity_poly.pdbx_seq_one_letter_code
_entity_poly.pdbx_strand_id
1 'polypeptide(L)'
;MLTVSNLSVTFSQYEQGLCRRQLTVITDLDLEVNAGEVVAVGANGSGKSLLAQAILGILPENATLGNTMLFQGQPLTPQRCQQLRGKAIALIPSPSAISIH
;
A
#
# COMPACT_ATOMS: atom_id res chain seq x y z
N MET A 1 -1.45 -15.54 -6.83
CA MET A 1 -2.69 -14.80 -6.60
C MET A 1 -2.49 -13.90 -5.39
N LEU A 2 -2.51 -12.59 -5.60
CA LEU A 2 -2.56 -11.57 -4.57
C LEU A 2 -4.02 -11.15 -4.45
N THR A 3 -4.55 -11.11 -3.24
CA THR A 3 -5.91 -10.66 -2.94
C THR A 3 -5.83 -9.62 -1.84
N VAL A 4 -6.33 -8.43 -2.14
CA VAL A 4 -6.46 -7.30 -1.24
C VAL A 4 -7.94 -7.01 -1.17
N SER A 5 -8.49 -7.01 0.05
CA SER A 5 -9.91 -6.78 0.25
C SER A 5 -10.13 -5.66 1.25
N ASN A 6 -11.00 -4.73 0.88
CA ASN A 6 -11.43 -3.61 1.69
C ASN A 6 -10.25 -2.81 2.28
N LEU A 7 -9.19 -2.60 1.50
CA LEU A 7 -7.98 -1.97 2.02
C LEU A 7 -8.25 -0.51 2.37
N SER A 8 -7.94 -0.15 3.61
CA SER A 8 -7.91 1.24 4.07
C SER A 8 -6.55 1.58 4.68
N VAL A 9 -6.11 2.81 4.44
CA VAL A 9 -4.88 3.34 5.03
C VAL A 9 -5.14 4.69 5.66
N THR A 10 -4.83 4.77 6.96
CA THR A 10 -5.09 5.95 7.79
C THR A 10 -3.79 6.45 8.41
N PHE A 11 -3.50 7.74 8.23
CA PHE A 11 -2.39 8.41 8.90
C PHE A 11 -2.86 9.05 10.20
N SER A 12 -2.05 8.92 11.24
CA SER A 12 -2.17 9.66 12.48
C SER A 12 -1.17 10.81 12.48
N GLN A 13 -1.67 12.05 12.51
CA GLN A 13 -0.84 13.26 12.57
C GLN A 13 -1.07 13.95 13.91
N TYR A 14 0.01 14.48 14.48
CA TYR A 14 -0.05 15.35 15.65
C TYR A 14 -0.05 16.80 15.14
N GLU A 15 -1.15 17.53 15.34
CA GLU A 15 -1.17 18.98 15.13
C GLU A 15 -0.64 19.68 16.39
N GLN A 16 -0.21 20.95 16.28
CA GLN A 16 0.33 21.72 17.41
C GLN A 16 -0.63 21.67 18.62
N GLY A 17 -0.24 20.94 19.67
CA GLY A 17 -1.08 20.61 20.84
C GLY A 17 -1.12 19.10 21.14
N LEU A 18 -2.10 18.65 21.94
CA LEU A 18 -2.37 17.22 22.23
C LEU A 18 -3.42 16.60 21.29
N CYS A 19 -3.82 17.30 20.22
CA CYS A 19 -4.85 16.84 19.30
C CYS A 19 -4.26 15.91 18.24
N ARG A 20 -4.67 14.63 18.27
CA ARG A 20 -4.37 13.64 17.24
C ARG A 20 -5.43 13.73 16.14
N ARG A 21 -5.01 14.03 14.91
CA ARG A 21 -5.87 13.99 13.73
C ARG A 21 -5.64 12.71 12.95
N GLN A 22 -6.71 12.07 12.51
CA GLN A 22 -6.64 10.92 11.60
C GLN A 22 -7.04 11.35 10.19
N LEU A 23 -6.21 11.01 9.22
CA LEU A 23 -6.45 11.26 7.80
C LEU A 23 -6.47 9.93 7.04
N THR A 24 -7.64 9.55 6.53
CA THR A 24 -7.78 8.34 5.72
C THR A 24 -7.50 8.70 4.26
N VAL A 25 -6.50 8.06 3.67
CA VAL A 25 -6.00 8.37 2.31
C VAL A 25 -6.43 7.31 1.30
N ILE A 26 -6.64 6.08 1.75
CA ILE A 26 -7.22 4.99 0.95
C ILE A 26 -8.43 4.45 1.71
N THR A 27 -9.55 4.30 1.00
CA THR A 27 -10.78 3.69 1.50
C THR A 27 -11.21 2.60 0.52
N ASP A 28 -11.68 1.48 1.07
CA ASP A 28 -12.37 0.38 0.38
C ASP A 28 -11.73 -0.06 -0.95
N LEU A 29 -10.40 -0.24 -0.96
CA LEU A 29 -9.70 -0.71 -2.14
C LEU A 29 -9.66 -2.25 -2.18
N ASP A 30 -10.33 -2.82 -3.18
CA ASP A 30 -10.25 -4.23 -3.53
C ASP A 30 -9.35 -4.42 -4.75
N LEU A 31 -8.43 -5.38 -4.69
CA LEU A 31 -7.51 -5.70 -5.78
C LEU A 31 -7.25 -7.21 -5.79
N GLU A 32 -7.40 -7.81 -6.96
CA GLU A 32 -7.04 -9.20 -7.21
C GLU A 32 -6.05 -9.26 -8.37
N VAL A 33 -4.95 -10.01 -8.20
CA VAL A 33 -3.91 -10.18 -9.21
C VAL A 33 -3.51 -11.65 -9.29
N ASN A 34 -3.75 -12.29 -10.42
CA ASN A 34 -3.34 -13.66 -10.65
C ASN A 34 -1.86 -13.77 -11.05
N ALA A 35 -1.35 -15.01 -11.05
CA ALA A 35 0.02 -15.26 -11.49
C ALA A 35 0.15 -14.94 -12.98
N GLY A 36 1.14 -14.12 -13.35
CA GLY A 36 1.36 -13.69 -14.73
C GLY A 36 0.51 -12.50 -15.18
N GLU A 37 -0.36 -11.98 -14.31
CA GLU A 37 -1.14 -10.77 -14.61
C GLU A 37 -0.37 -9.50 -14.24
N VAL A 38 -0.51 -8.49 -15.09
CA VAL A 38 -0.02 -7.13 -14.84
C VAL A 38 -1.23 -6.25 -14.58
N VAL A 39 -1.39 -5.79 -13.34
CA VAL A 39 -2.44 -4.84 -12.98
C VAL A 39 -1.87 -3.44 -12.83
N ALA A 40 -2.39 -2.51 -13.64
CA ALA A 40 -2.06 -1.10 -13.55
C ALA A 40 -3.10 -0.39 -12.67
N VAL A 41 -2.67 0.11 -11.51
CA VAL A 41 -3.56 0.80 -10.56
C VAL A 41 -3.60 2.30 -10.90
N GLY A 42 -4.45 2.70 -11.85
CA GLY A 42 -4.64 4.08 -12.29
C GLY A 42 -5.82 4.77 -11.59
N ALA A 43 -5.56 5.87 -10.89
CA ALA A 43 -6.54 6.68 -10.17
C ALA A 43 -5.83 7.99 -9.79
N ASN A 44 -6.41 9.12 -10.20
CA ASN A 44 -5.83 10.46 -10.10
C ASN A 44 -5.36 10.79 -8.68
N GLY A 45 -4.03 10.90 -8.48
CA GLY A 45 -3.43 11.55 -7.29
C GLY A 45 -3.55 10.83 -5.92
N SER A 46 -3.94 9.55 -5.87
CA SER A 46 -4.83 9.02 -4.81
C SER A 46 -4.35 7.84 -3.92
N GLY A 47 -3.05 7.55 -3.78
CA GLY A 47 -2.58 6.49 -2.84
C GLY A 47 -1.89 5.26 -3.45
N LYS A 48 -1.37 5.33 -4.68
CA LYS A 48 -0.61 4.22 -5.34
C LYS A 48 0.66 3.87 -4.59
N SER A 49 1.45 4.89 -4.25
CA SER A 49 2.68 4.70 -3.49
C SER A 49 2.37 4.14 -2.10
N LEU A 50 1.21 4.47 -1.54
CA LEU A 50 0.73 3.93 -0.26
C LEU A 50 0.32 2.46 -0.36
N LEU A 51 -0.44 2.11 -1.39
CA LEU A 51 -0.75 0.71 -1.73
C LEU A 51 0.54 -0.10 -1.92
N ALA A 52 1.48 0.44 -2.69
CA ALA A 52 2.78 -0.18 -2.93
C ALA A 52 3.57 -0.35 -1.62
N GLN A 53 3.62 0.68 -0.78
CA GLN A 53 4.28 0.61 0.53
C GLN A 53 3.61 -0.44 1.44
N ALA A 54 2.28 -0.54 1.42
CA ALA A 54 1.53 -1.54 2.17
C ALA A 54 1.91 -2.96 1.74
N ILE A 55 1.85 -3.23 0.43
CA ILE A 55 2.19 -4.54 -0.15
C ILE A 55 3.67 -4.89 0.11
N LEU A 56 4.56 -3.90 0.09
CA LEU A 56 5.98 -4.08 0.36
C LEU A 56 6.34 -4.14 1.86
N GLY A 57 5.36 -3.92 2.75
CA GLY A 57 5.58 -3.89 4.20
C GLY A 57 6.44 -2.72 4.68
N ILE A 58 6.43 -1.58 3.98
CA ILE A 58 7.18 -0.36 4.31
C ILE A 58 6.26 0.86 4.51
N LEU A 59 5.08 0.63 5.09
CA LEU A 59 4.23 1.75 5.50
C LEU A 59 4.95 2.60 6.57
N PRO A 60 4.80 3.93 6.52
CA PRO A 60 5.27 4.82 7.58
C PRO A 60 4.70 4.41 8.95
N GLU A 61 5.44 4.64 10.03
CA GLU A 61 5.00 4.27 11.39
C GLU A 61 3.71 4.97 11.83
N ASN A 62 3.46 6.16 11.28
CA ASN A 62 2.24 6.91 11.53
C ASN A 62 1.06 6.48 10.65
N ALA A 63 1.24 5.48 9.76
CA ALA A 63 0.19 4.91 8.94
C ALA A 63 -0.29 3.57 9.49
N THR A 64 -1.60 3.34 9.44
CA THR A 64 -2.23 2.10 9.89
C THR A 64 -3.04 1.48 8.76
N LEU A 65 -2.85 0.17 8.56
CA LEU A 65 -3.63 -0.68 7.67
C LEU A 65 -4.92 -1.09 8.38
N GLY A 66 -6.09 -0.81 7.79
CA GLY A 66 -7.35 -1.21 8.40
C GLY A 66 -7.70 -2.68 8.20
N ASN A 67 -7.14 -3.35 7.18
CA ASN A 67 -7.51 -4.71 6.79
C ASN A 67 -6.31 -5.57 6.37
N THR A 68 -6.56 -6.89 6.20
CA THR A 68 -5.52 -7.88 5.88
C THR A 68 -5.38 -8.07 4.37
N MET A 69 -4.14 -8.14 3.90
CA MET A 69 -3.81 -8.54 2.52
C MET A 69 -3.41 -10.02 2.50
N LEU A 70 -3.78 -10.74 1.45
CA LEU A 70 -3.46 -12.15 1.26
C LEU A 70 -2.58 -12.35 0.03
N PHE A 71 -1.50 -13.10 0.18
CA PHE A 71 -0.70 -13.61 -0.94
C PHE A 71 -0.74 -15.13 -0.94
N GLN A 72 -1.21 -15.71 -2.04
CA GLN A 72 -1.43 -17.15 -2.19
C GLN A 72 -2.28 -17.73 -1.04
N GLY A 73 -3.39 -17.05 -0.72
CA GLY A 73 -4.32 -17.48 0.33
C GLY A 73 -3.80 -17.30 1.77
N GLN A 74 -2.72 -16.55 1.96
CA GLN A 74 -2.06 -16.42 3.24
C GLN A 74 -1.78 -14.97 3.62
N PRO A 75 -1.87 -14.58 4.90
CA PRO A 75 -1.63 -13.21 5.33
C PRO A 75 -0.25 -12.67 4.94
N LEU A 76 -0.24 -11.50 4.30
CA LEU A 76 0.93 -10.68 4.03
C LEU A 76 1.33 -9.91 5.31
N THR A 77 1.98 -10.63 6.23
CA THR A 77 2.60 -10.00 7.40
C THR A 77 3.84 -9.20 6.99
N PRO A 78 4.32 -8.24 7.79
CA PRO A 78 5.53 -7.48 7.48
C PRO A 78 6.74 -8.37 7.16
N GLN A 79 6.93 -9.44 7.95
CA GLN A 79 7.99 -10.42 7.73
C GLN A 79 7.83 -11.16 6.39
N ARG A 80 6.61 -11.48 6.01
CA ARG A 80 6.32 -12.17 4.74
C ARG A 80 6.45 -11.23 3.55
N CYS A 81 6.03 -9.97 3.68
CA CYS A 81 6.29 -8.94 2.68
C CYS A 81 7.79 -8.83 2.42
N GLN A 82 8.62 -8.82 3.47
CA GLN A 82 10.08 -8.77 3.33
C GLN A 82 10.65 -9.99 2.60
N GLN A 83 10.11 -11.19 2.83
CA GLN A 83 10.54 -12.42 2.14
C GLN A 83 10.11 -12.47 0.67
N LEU A 84 8.94 -11.93 0.35
CA LEU A 84 8.35 -11.94 -0.99
C LEU A 84 8.85 -10.79 -1.86
N ARG A 85 9.29 -9.69 -1.24
CA ARG A 85 9.87 -8.53 -1.91
C ARG A 85 11.09 -8.93 -2.74
N GLY A 86 11.07 -8.56 -4.02
CA GLY A 86 12.15 -8.86 -4.97
C GLY A 86 12.20 -10.32 -5.45
N LYS A 87 11.35 -11.21 -4.93
CA LYS A 87 11.24 -12.61 -5.39
C LYS A 87 9.94 -12.87 -6.12
N ALA A 88 8.83 -12.48 -5.51
CA ALA A 88 7.47 -12.70 -6.02
C ALA A 88 6.68 -11.40 -6.19
N ILE A 89 7.07 -10.34 -5.47
CA ILE A 89 6.44 -9.03 -5.54
C ILE A 89 7.52 -7.99 -5.85
N ALA A 90 7.33 -7.25 -6.92
CA ALA A 90 8.18 -6.13 -7.30
C ALA A 90 7.33 -4.88 -7.53
N LEU A 91 7.82 -3.74 -7.06
CA LEU A 91 7.26 -2.44 -7.37
C LEU A 91 8.07 -1.83 -8.51
N ILE A 92 7.37 -1.44 -9.56
CA ILE A 92 7.94 -0.59 -10.61
C ILE A 92 7.45 0.82 -10.30
N PRO A 93 8.29 1.69 -9.70
CA PRO A 93 7.91 3.06 -9.47
C PRO A 93 7.69 3.76 -10.82
N SER A 94 6.57 4.48 -10.95
CA SER A 94 6.41 5.40 -12.07
C SER A 94 7.48 6.50 -11.95
N PRO A 95 8.12 6.93 -13.04
CA PRO A 95 9.09 8.02 -13.00
C PRO A 95 8.36 9.33 -12.74
N SER A 96 8.10 9.66 -11.47
CA SER A 96 7.59 10.95 -11.04
C SER A 96 8.68 11.70 -10.28
N ALA A 97 9.77 12.05 -10.97
CA ALA A 97 10.77 13.01 -10.47
C ALA A 97 11.73 13.45 -11.58
N ILE A 98 11.21 14.08 -12.64
CA ILE A 98 11.99 15.09 -13.37
C ILE A 98 11.04 16.24 -13.74
N SER A 99 10.87 17.20 -12.84
CA SER A 99 10.52 18.57 -13.25
C SER A 99 11.83 19.25 -13.62
N ILE A 100 12.10 19.36 -14.93
CA ILE A 100 13.14 20.25 -15.43
C ILE A 100 12.53 21.65 -15.38
N HIS A 101 13.09 22.53 -14.56
CA HIS A 101 12.88 23.98 -14.65
C HIS A 101 14.00 24.57 -15.51
#